data_AF-A0A3C1WR54-F1
#
_entry.id   AF-A0A3C1WR54-F1
#
_cell.length_a   1.000
_cell.length_b   1.000
_cell.length_c   1.000
_cell.angle_alpha   90.00
_cell.angle_beta   90.00
_cell.angle_gamma   90.00
#
_symmetry.space_group_name_H-M   'P 1'
#
loop_
_entity.id
_entity.type
_entity.pdbx_description
1 polymer ?
#
loop_
_entity_poly.entity_id
_entity_poly.type
_entity_poly.pdbx_seq_one_letter_code
_entity_poly.pdbx_strand_id
1 'polypeptide(L)'
;MIIAACGNNCSECPRYVKHPYEKTEEELLHTAELWMKIGYRDHVVSTDEIACSGCKPENWCRYQVVKCCEERGISNCAQCLDYPCERMRECFAVTRSFEPKCREVCTEQEFEQLHKAFFEKEENLQR
;
A
#
# COMPACT_ATOMS: atom_id res chain seq x y z
N MET A 1 -7.00 -3.39 12.64
CA MET A 1 -5.95 -2.68 11.86
C MET A 1 -4.93 -3.71 11.40
N ILE A 2 -4.62 -3.74 10.10
CA ILE A 2 -3.62 -4.66 9.53
C ILE A 2 -2.49 -3.82 8.95
N ILE A 3 -1.38 -3.72 9.67
CA ILE A 3 -0.20 -2.99 9.19
C ILE A 3 0.74 -3.95 8.47
N ALA A 4 1.01 -3.67 7.20
CA ALA A 4 1.95 -4.43 6.41
C ALA A 4 3.40 -4.19 6.88
N ALA A 5 4.32 -5.04 6.42
CA ALA A 5 5.75 -4.90 6.71
C ALA A 5 6.32 -3.50 6.39
N CYS A 6 5.74 -2.83 5.38
CA CYS A 6 6.13 -1.49 4.93
C CYS A 6 5.36 -0.32 5.57
N GLY A 7 4.46 -0.60 6.52
CA GLY A 7 3.65 0.42 7.21
C GLY A 7 2.31 0.74 6.56
N ASN A 8 2.02 0.24 5.34
CA ASN A 8 0.69 0.38 4.75
C ASN A 8 -0.38 -0.20 5.67
N ASN A 9 -1.50 0.51 5.82
CA ASN A 9 -2.67 0.02 6.51
C ASN A 9 -3.55 -0.77 5.52
N CYS A 10 -3.35 -2.08 5.45
CA CYS A 10 -4.10 -2.97 4.57
C CYS A 10 -5.60 -3.00 4.89
N SER A 11 -6.02 -2.71 6.13
CA SER A 11 -7.45 -2.68 6.47
C SER A 11 -8.22 -1.50 5.87
N GLU A 12 -7.52 -0.43 5.46
CA GLU A 12 -8.10 0.73 4.77
C GLU A 12 -7.92 0.64 3.25
N CYS A 13 -7.17 -0.36 2.77
CA CYS A 13 -6.76 -0.46 1.38
C CYS A 13 -7.93 -0.88 0.46
N PRO A 14 -8.22 -0.12 -0.62
CA PRO A 14 -9.41 -0.38 -1.45
C PRO A 14 -9.33 -1.68 -2.26
N ARG A 15 -8.14 -2.27 -2.42
CA ARG A 15 -7.94 -3.55 -3.13
C ARG A 15 -7.77 -4.77 -2.22
N TYR A 16 -7.81 -4.62 -0.89
CA TYR A 16 -7.55 -5.72 0.03
C TYR A 16 -8.79 -6.59 0.25
N VAL A 17 -8.67 -7.90 -0.01
CA VAL A 17 -9.78 -8.87 -0.08
C VAL A 17 -9.56 -10.12 0.78
N LYS A 18 -8.62 -10.11 1.72
CA LYS A 18 -8.44 -11.24 2.63
C LYS A 18 -9.53 -11.18 3.71
N HIS A 19 -10.28 -12.26 3.92
CA HIS A 19 -11.31 -12.37 4.96
C HIS A 19 -10.82 -11.79 6.32
N PRO A 20 -11.63 -10.97 7.01
CA PRO A 20 -13.05 -10.64 6.76
C PRO A 20 -13.29 -9.48 5.77
N TYR A 21 -12.27 -9.03 5.05
CA TYR A 21 -12.40 -7.94 4.08
C TYR A 21 -12.83 -8.51 2.74
N GLU A 22 -13.87 -7.90 2.16
CA GLU A 22 -14.42 -8.27 0.86
C GLU A 22 -14.55 -7.00 0.01
N LYS A 23 -14.44 -7.17 -1.30
CA LYS A 23 -14.67 -6.14 -2.31
C LYS A 23 -15.49 -6.74 -3.43
N THR A 24 -16.48 -6.00 -3.90
CA THR A 24 -17.21 -6.36 -5.11
C THR A 24 -16.33 -6.17 -6.34
N GLU A 25 -16.73 -6.78 -7.45
CA GLU A 25 -16.07 -6.58 -8.75
C GLU A 25 -16.07 -5.10 -9.16
N GLU A 26 -17.15 -4.37 -8.89
CA GLU A 26 -17.29 -2.93 -9.14
C GLU A 26 -16.30 -2.11 -8.31
N GLU A 27 -16.15 -2.41 -7.01
CA GLU A 27 -15.17 -1.73 -6.15
C GLU A 27 -13.72 -1.95 -6.61
N LEU A 28 -13.40 -3.16 -7.08
CA LEU A 28 -12.07 -3.48 -7.60
C LEU A 28 -11.81 -2.81 -8.96
N LEU A 29 -12.80 -2.79 -9.85
CA LEU A 29 -12.70 -2.09 -11.13
C LEU A 29 -12.49 -0.60 -10.92
N HIS A 30 -13.28 0.02 -10.03
CA HIS A 30 -13.10 1.41 -9.64
C HIS A 30 -11.70 1.69 -9.09
N THR A 31 -11.18 0.78 -8.26
CA THR A 31 -9.80 0.87 -7.75
C THR A 31 -8.76 0.82 -8.87
N ALA A 32 -8.95 -0.06 -9.87
CA ALA A 32 -8.03 -0.17 -11.01
C ALA A 32 -8.03 1.11 -11.87
N GLU A 33 -9.20 1.69 -12.13
CA GLU A 33 -9.33 2.97 -12.82
C GLU A 33 -8.67 4.12 -12.05
N LEU A 34 -8.89 4.17 -10.74
CA LEU A 34 -8.28 5.17 -9.88
C LEU A 34 -6.75 5.06 -9.86
N TRP A 35 -6.21 3.83 -9.86
CA TRP A 35 -4.76 3.58 -9.92
C TRP A 35 -4.13 4.10 -11.20
N MET A 36 -4.83 3.97 -12.34
CA MET A 36 -4.40 4.57 -13.59
C MET A 36 -4.43 6.10 -13.51
N LYS A 37 -5.53 6.69 -13.01
CA LYS A 37 -5.69 8.16 -12.90
C LYS A 37 -4.63 8.81 -12.01
N ILE A 38 -4.25 8.15 -10.91
CA ILE A 38 -3.19 8.62 -10.00
C ILE A 38 -1.78 8.43 -10.60
N GLY A 39 -1.61 7.48 -11.54
CA GLY A 39 -0.31 7.11 -12.10
C GLY A 39 0.40 6.00 -11.32
N TYR A 40 -0.31 5.23 -10.48
CA TYR A 40 0.21 4.00 -9.88
C TYR A 40 0.28 2.83 -10.86
N ARG A 41 -0.49 2.90 -11.95
CA ARG A 41 -0.47 2.02 -13.11
C ARG A 41 -0.53 2.86 -14.38
N ASP A 42 0.01 2.31 -15.46
CA ASP A 42 0.01 2.91 -16.80
C ASP A 42 -1.28 2.60 -17.59
N HIS A 43 -2.04 1.60 -17.16
CA HIS A 43 -3.35 1.23 -17.73
C HIS A 43 -4.29 0.68 -16.65
N VAL A 44 -5.58 0.53 -17.00
CA VAL A 44 -6.56 -0.16 -16.15
C VAL A 44 -6.31 -1.66 -16.23
N VAL A 45 -5.96 -2.26 -15.09
CA VAL A 45 -5.73 -3.71 -14.95
C VAL A 45 -7.02 -4.45 -14.62
N SER A 46 -7.02 -5.79 -14.72
CA SER A 46 -8.19 -6.59 -14.34
C SER A 46 -8.45 -6.59 -12.83
N THR A 47 -9.68 -6.96 -12.45
CA THR A 47 -10.09 -7.11 -11.04
C THR A 47 -9.27 -8.19 -10.31
N ASP A 48 -8.93 -9.29 -10.99
CA ASP A 48 -8.05 -10.34 -10.48
C ASP A 48 -6.63 -9.83 -10.21
N GLU A 49 -6.09 -8.96 -11.07
CA GLU A 49 -4.74 -8.42 -10.91
C GLU A 49 -4.67 -7.37 -9.79
N ILE A 50 -5.66 -6.48 -9.70
CA ILE A 50 -5.66 -5.43 -8.67
C ILE A 50 -5.91 -6.02 -7.27
N ALA A 51 -6.74 -7.07 -7.17
CA ALA A 51 -7.10 -7.72 -5.92
C ALA A 51 -5.87 -8.15 -5.11
N CYS A 52 -5.92 -7.90 -3.80
CA CYS A 52 -4.83 -8.15 -2.87
C CYS A 52 -5.27 -9.03 -1.71
N SER A 53 -4.64 -10.19 -1.56
CA SER A 53 -4.84 -11.08 -0.40
C SER A 53 -3.75 -10.94 0.68
N GLY A 54 -2.90 -9.92 0.57
CA GLY A 54 -1.78 -9.65 1.47
C GLY A 54 -0.43 -9.91 0.81
N CYS A 55 0.59 -9.16 1.24
CA CYS A 55 1.93 -9.26 0.67
C CYS A 55 2.67 -10.49 1.21
N LYS A 56 3.38 -11.18 0.32
CA LYS A 56 4.23 -12.34 0.55
C LYS A 56 5.63 -12.08 -0.05
N PRO A 57 6.66 -12.82 0.37
CA PRO A 57 8.03 -12.65 -0.14
C PRO A 57 8.15 -12.76 -1.68
N GLU A 58 7.28 -13.55 -2.32
CA GLU A 58 7.27 -13.77 -3.76
C GLU A 58 6.58 -12.64 -4.53
N ASN A 59 5.81 -11.77 -3.86
CA ASN A 59 5.17 -10.65 -4.53
C ASN A 59 6.21 -9.64 -5.00
N TRP A 60 6.02 -9.11 -6.21
CA TRP A 60 6.84 -8.01 -6.70
C TRP A 60 6.68 -6.78 -5.80
N CYS A 61 7.80 -6.30 -5.27
CA CYS A 61 7.88 -5.09 -4.47
C CYS A 61 9.21 -4.41 -4.75
N ARG A 62 9.18 -3.17 -5.24
CA ARG A 62 10.39 -2.36 -5.54
C ARG A 62 11.40 -2.36 -4.39
N TYR A 63 10.92 -2.30 -3.15
CA TYR A 63 11.76 -2.20 -1.96
C TYR A 63 12.01 -3.55 -1.25
N GLN A 64 11.39 -4.63 -1.74
CA GLN A 64 11.50 -6.00 -1.20
C GLN A 64 11.23 -6.09 0.31
N VAL A 65 10.29 -5.29 0.83
CA VAL A 65 10.13 -5.10 2.28
C VAL A 65 9.73 -6.38 3.01
N VAL A 66 8.77 -7.14 2.46
CA VAL A 66 8.31 -8.39 3.07
C VAL A 66 9.43 -9.43 3.09
N LYS A 67 10.11 -9.63 1.96
CA LYS A 67 11.26 -10.52 1.87
C LYS A 67 12.37 -10.15 2.86
N CYS A 68 12.70 -8.86 2.97
CA CYS A 68 13.69 -8.39 3.93
C CYS A 68 13.27 -8.63 5.39
N CYS A 69 11.99 -8.51 5.71
CA CYS A 69 11.47 -8.77 7.06
C CYS A 69 11.53 -10.27 7.37
N GLU A 70 11.15 -11.13 6.42
CA GLU A 70 11.25 -12.58 6.54
C GLU A 70 12.70 -13.05 6.76
N GLU A 71 13.65 -12.59 5.94
CA GLU A 71 15.08 -12.92 6.07
C GLU A 71 15.66 -12.51 7.43
N ARG A 72 15.10 -11.46 8.05
CA ARG A 72 15.51 -10.95 9.37
C ARG A 72 14.70 -11.53 10.52
N GLY A 73 13.67 -12.35 10.25
CA GLY A 73 12.78 -12.90 11.27
C GLY A 73 11.95 -11.84 12.00
N ILE A 74 11.65 -10.71 11.36
CA ILE A 74 10.83 -9.63 11.92
C ILE A 74 9.49 -9.50 11.19
N SER A 75 8.49 -8.97 11.87
CA SER A 75 7.14 -8.83 11.33
C SER A 75 6.97 -7.61 10.41
N ASN A 76 7.62 -6.50 10.75
CA ASN A 76 7.59 -5.27 9.98
C ASN A 76 8.86 -4.45 10.19
N CYS A 77 9.03 -3.39 9.41
CA CYS A 77 10.22 -2.55 9.46
C CYS A 77 10.45 -1.84 10.80
N ALA A 78 9.43 -1.64 11.64
CA ALA A 78 9.59 -0.99 12.94
C ALA A 78 10.49 -1.78 13.89
N GLN A 79 10.54 -3.11 13.71
CA GLN A 79 11.38 -4.01 14.51
C GLN A 79 12.83 -4.08 14.01
N CYS A 80 13.16 -3.42 12.90
CA CYS A 80 14.51 -3.42 12.35
C CYS A 80 15.40 -2.39 13.05
N LEU A 81 16.57 -2.80 13.51
CA LEU A 81 17.56 -1.89 14.13
C LEU A 81 18.07 -0.80 13.18
N ASP A 82 18.00 -1.06 11.87
CA ASP A 82 18.44 -0.10 10.83
C ASP A 82 17.30 0.85 10.42
N TYR A 83 16.12 0.77 11.04
CA TYR A 83 14.96 1.58 10.65
C TYR A 83 15.05 3.03 11.18
N PRO A 84 14.74 4.05 10.35
CA PRO A 84 14.46 3.94 8.92
C PRO A 84 15.76 3.75 8.12
N CYS A 85 15.82 2.73 7.27
CA CYS A 85 16.93 2.52 6.34
C CYS A 85 16.69 3.29 5.04
N GLU A 86 17.69 3.34 4.15
CA GLU A 86 17.59 4.08 2.89
C GLU A 86 16.40 3.64 2.02
N ARG A 87 16.15 2.32 1.92
CA ARG A 87 15.00 1.78 1.18
C ARG A 87 13.66 2.28 1.72
N MET A 88 13.52 2.39 3.03
CA MET A 88 12.28 2.90 3.64
C MET A 88 12.15 4.42 3.46
N ARG A 89 13.26 5.17 3.57
CA ARG A 89 13.26 6.61 3.25
C ARG A 89 12.82 6.87 1.81
N GLU A 90 13.33 6.10 0.84
CA GLU A 90 12.91 6.19 -0.56
C GLU A 90 11.44 5.79 -0.73
N CYS A 91 11.00 4.70 -0.10
CA CYS A 91 9.61 4.27 -0.09
C CYS A 91 8.65 5.37 0.38
N PHE A 92 9.00 6.08 1.47
CA PHE A 92 8.21 7.19 2.00
C PHE A 92 8.21 8.39 1.04
N ALA A 93 9.38 8.77 0.51
CA ALA A 93 9.49 9.88 -0.43
C ALA A 93 8.68 9.64 -1.71
N VAL A 94 8.79 8.45 -2.30
CA VAL A 94 8.01 8.07 -3.49
C VAL A 94 6.52 8.03 -3.18
N THR A 95 6.10 7.46 -2.04
CA THR A 95 4.68 7.45 -1.66
C THR A 95 4.13 8.88 -1.55
N ARG A 96 4.83 9.78 -0.85
CA ARG A 96 4.44 11.19 -0.71
C ARG A 96 4.38 11.94 -2.04
N SER A 97 5.22 11.60 -3.02
CA SER A 97 5.20 12.27 -4.33
C SER A 97 3.87 12.10 -5.10
N PHE A 98 3.05 11.10 -4.77
CA PHE A 98 1.74 10.91 -5.37
C PHE A 98 0.64 11.74 -4.70
N GLU A 99 0.87 12.30 -3.51
CA GLU A 99 -0.16 13.03 -2.75
C GLU A 99 -0.80 14.17 -3.55
N PRO A 100 -0.03 15.04 -4.25
CA PRO A 100 -0.63 16.12 -5.04
C PRO A 100 -1.56 15.59 -6.13
N LYS A 101 -1.18 14.48 -6.80
CA LYS A 101 -2.01 13.88 -7.84
C LYS A 101 -3.25 13.24 -7.26
N CYS A 102 -3.16 12.55 -6.13
CA CYS A 102 -4.33 12.04 -5.42
C CYS A 102 -5.30 13.17 -5.07
N ARG A 103 -4.83 14.31 -4.54
CA ARG A 103 -5.68 15.47 -4.23
C ARG A 103 -6.35 16.08 -5.46
N GLU A 104 -5.73 15.95 -6.63
CA GLU A 104 -6.29 16.44 -7.91
C GLU A 104 -7.38 15.53 -8.46
N VAL A 105 -7.22 14.20 -8.37
CA VAL A 105 -8.08 13.23 -9.09
C VAL A 105 -9.05 12.45 -8.21
N CYS A 106 -8.80 12.39 -6.90
CA CYS A 106 -9.68 11.70 -5.95
C CYS A 106 -10.77 12.64 -5.43
N THR A 107 -11.93 12.06 -5.15
CA THR A 107 -12.89 12.64 -4.20
C THR A 107 -12.28 12.73 -2.80
N GLU A 108 -12.89 13.53 -1.93
CA GLU A 108 -12.45 13.67 -0.53
C GLU A 108 -12.42 12.32 0.21
N GLN A 109 -13.47 11.50 0.05
CA GLN A 109 -13.55 10.18 0.68
C GLN A 109 -12.45 9.21 0.17
N GLU A 110 -12.20 9.19 -1.14
CA GLU A 110 -11.12 8.39 -1.71
C GLU A 110 -9.77 8.86 -1.19
N PHE A 111 -9.52 10.18 -1.19
CA PHE A 111 -8.27 10.73 -0.69
C PHE A 111 -8.05 10.35 0.78
N GLU A 112 -9.06 10.49 1.64
CA GLU A 112 -8.96 10.08 3.05
C GLU A 112 -8.65 8.59 3.21
N GLN A 113 -9.31 7.73 2.44
CA GLN A 113 -9.05 6.29 2.45
C GLN A 113 -7.60 6.00 2.04
N LEU A 114 -7.13 6.62 0.95
CA LEU A 114 -5.76 6.47 0.46
C LEU A 114 -4.75 7.03 1.46
N HIS A 115 -5.06 8.14 2.11
CA HIS A 115 -4.25 8.77 3.16
C HIS A 115 -3.97 7.77 4.29
N LYS A 116 -5.03 7.22 4.88
CA LYS A 116 -4.94 6.21 5.94
C LYS A 116 -4.23 4.93 5.47
N ALA A 117 -4.51 4.49 4.25
CA ALA A 117 -3.96 3.26 3.70
C ALA A 117 -2.45 3.35 3.40
N PHE A 118 -1.98 4.49 2.87
CA PHE A 118 -0.67 4.59 2.24
C PHE A 118 0.19 5.75 2.73
N PHE A 119 -0.37 6.91 3.03
CA PHE A 119 0.42 8.10 3.36
C PHE A 119 0.85 8.14 4.84
N GLU A 120 0.11 7.48 5.73
CA GLU A 120 0.43 7.36 7.16
C GLU A 120 1.40 6.20 7.50
N LYS A 121 2.07 5.64 6.50
CA LYS A 121 2.88 4.43 6.68
C LYS A 121 4.09 4.61 7.59
N GLU A 122 4.64 5.82 7.64
CA GLU A 122 5.80 6.14 8.48
C GLU A 122 5.36 6.19 9.95
N GLU A 123 4.23 6.83 10.21
CA GLU A 123 3.57 6.93 11.51
C GLU A 123 3.10 5.55 12.00
N ASN A 124 2.55 4.72 11.10
CA ASN A 124 2.11 3.36 11.43
C ASN A 124 3.27 2.44 11.86
N LEU A 125 4.50 2.73 11.45
CA LEU A 125 5.71 2.00 11.87
C LEU A 125 6.38 2.62 13.12
N GLN A 126 5.83 3.70 13.68
CA GLN A 126 6.29 4.29 14.94
C GLN A 126 5.38 3.95 16.14
N ARG A 127 4.28 3.24 15.89
CA ARG A 127 3.27 2.86 16.88
C ARG A 127 3.53 1.48 17.49
#